data_AF-A0A1B6NTI0-F1
#
_entry.id   AF-A0A1B6NTI0-F1
#
_cell.length_a   1.000
_cell.length_b   1.000
_cell.length_c   1.000
_cell.angle_alpha   90.00
_cell.angle_beta   90.00
_cell.angle_gamma   90.00
#
_symmetry.space_group_name_H-M   'P 1'
#
loop_
_entity.id
_entity.type
_entity.pdbx_description
1 polymer ?
#
loop_
_entity_poly.entity_id
_entity_poly.type
_entity_poly.pdbx_seq_one_letter_code
_entity_poly.pdbx_strand_id
1 'polypeptide(L)'
;LLLFATRISNRIRSLRDNTEAVIDDNGKIIGTLPVSNQRDEIGDLSRSFADVLSRLQQYNSYLENMASRLSHELRTPIAVVKIVAGYADSGE
;
A
#
# COMPACT_ATOMS: atom_id res chain seq x y z
N LEU A 1 18.37 -30.21 -19.99
CA LEU A 1 17.06 -29.56 -19.80
C LEU A 1 16.67 -29.41 -18.32
N LEU A 2 16.75 -30.47 -17.50
CA LEU A 2 16.40 -30.39 -16.07
C LEU A 2 17.12 -29.27 -15.31
N LEU A 3 18.43 -29.12 -15.47
CA LEU A 3 19.20 -28.05 -14.81
C LEU A 3 18.71 -26.63 -15.14
N PHE A 4 18.28 -26.41 -16.39
CA PHE A 4 17.74 -25.12 -16.83
C PHE A 4 16.37 -24.86 -16.21
N ALA A 5 15.49 -25.86 -16.22
CA ALA A 5 14.19 -25.80 -15.56
C ALA A 5 14.34 -25.53 -14.06
N THR A 6 15.24 -26.25 -13.37
CA THR A 6 15.52 -26.05 -11.94
C THR A 6 16.01 -24.62 -11.65
N ARG A 7 16.91 -24.08 -12.48
CA ARG A 7 17.38 -22.70 -12.33
C ARG A 7 16.24 -21.69 -12.45
N ILE A 8 15.36 -21.83 -13.43
CA ILE A 8 14.20 -20.93 -13.60
C ILE A 8 13.24 -21.08 -12.43
N SER A 9 12.88 -22.30 -12.04
CA SER A 9 11.97 -22.57 -10.92
C SER A 9 12.49 -21.93 -9.62
N ASN A 10 13.78 -22.04 -9.35
CA ASN A 10 14.38 -21.43 -8.16
C ASN A 10 14.31 -19.90 -8.19
N ARG A 11 14.45 -19.29 -9.37
CA ARG A 11 14.36 -17.83 -9.51
C ARG A 11 12.93 -17.33 -9.35
N ILE A 12 11.94 -18.06 -9.86
CA ILE A 12 10.52 -17.75 -9.66
C ILE A 12 10.17 -17.87 -8.17
N ARG A 13 10.63 -18.93 -7.49
CA ARG A 13 10.44 -19.08 -6.04
C ARG A 13 11.07 -17.93 -5.27
N SER A 14 12.31 -17.56 -5.58
CA SER A 14 12.95 -16.41 -4.94
C SER A 14 12.20 -15.09 -5.15
N LEU A 15 11.64 -14.84 -6.35
CA LEU A 15 10.80 -13.66 -6.58
C LEU A 15 9.52 -13.68 -5.73
N ARG A 16 8.85 -14.84 -5.65
CA ARG A 16 7.69 -15.04 -4.77
C ARG A 16 8.06 -14.78 -3.31
N ASP A 17 9.11 -15.42 -2.82
CA ASP A 17 9.51 -15.33 -1.41
C ASP A 17 9.89 -13.89 -1.04
N ASN A 18 10.59 -13.17 -1.94
CA ASN A 18 10.90 -11.75 -1.77
C ASN A 18 9.64 -10.87 -1.77
N THR A 19 8.60 -11.26 -2.51
CA THR A 19 7.31 -10.57 -2.49
C THR A 19 6.58 -10.80 -1.18
N GLU A 20 6.47 -12.06 -0.76
CA GLU A 20 5.81 -12.43 0.48
C GLU A 20 6.50 -11.77 1.68
N ALA A 21 7.83 -11.62 1.65
CA ALA A 21 8.58 -10.96 2.70
C ALA A 21 8.29 -9.45 2.86
N VAL A 22 7.76 -8.77 1.83
CA VAL A 22 7.43 -7.33 1.89
C VAL A 22 5.95 -7.06 2.15
N ILE A 23 5.14 -8.12 2.27
CA ILE A 23 3.71 -8.06 2.54
C ILE A 23 3.49 -8.65 3.92
N ASP A 24 2.81 -7.93 4.82
CA ASP A 24 2.43 -8.49 6.12
C ASP A 24 1.27 -9.50 6.01
N ASP A 25 0.97 -10.20 7.09
CA ASP A 25 -0.13 -11.19 7.13
C ASP A 25 -1.52 -10.59 6.80
N ASN A 26 -1.68 -9.26 6.87
CA ASN A 26 -2.90 -8.54 6.55
C ASN A 26 -2.92 -7.99 5.11
N GLY A 27 -1.90 -8.28 4.30
CA GLY A 27 -1.78 -7.79 2.93
C GLY A 27 -1.20 -6.37 2.82
N LYS A 28 -0.68 -5.79 3.90
CA LYS A 28 -0.07 -4.46 3.88
C LYS A 28 1.35 -4.54 3.35
N ILE A 29 1.68 -3.63 2.43
CA ILE A 29 3.04 -3.49 1.91
C ILE A 29 3.89 -2.78 2.97
N ILE A 30 4.78 -3.53 3.62
CA ILE A 30 5.64 -3.08 4.72
C ILE A 30 7.07 -2.78 4.31
N GLY A 31 7.43 -3.09 3.05
CA GLY A 31 8.78 -2.90 2.53
C GLY A 31 8.81 -2.73 1.02
N THR A 32 10.02 -2.71 0.47
CA THR A 32 10.28 -2.59 -0.96
C THR A 32 10.89 -3.87 -1.50
N LEU A 33 10.45 -4.34 -2.67
CA LEU A 33 11.12 -5.47 -3.32
C LEU A 33 12.59 -5.13 -3.60
N PRO A 34 13.51 -6.09 -3.40
CA PRO A 34 14.87 -5.95 -3.87
C PRO A 34 14.90 -5.84 -5.40
N VAL A 35 15.62 -4.83 -5.91
CA VAL A 35 15.76 -4.62 -7.35
C VAL A 35 16.56 -5.75 -7.97
N SER A 36 15.96 -6.47 -8.92
CA SER A 36 16.68 -7.48 -9.69
C SER A 36 17.70 -6.83 -10.63
N ASN A 37 18.97 -7.22 -10.50
CA ASN A 37 20.05 -6.82 -11.40
C ASN A 37 20.16 -7.69 -12.67
N GLN A 38 19.29 -8.71 -12.81
CA GLN A 38 19.31 -9.60 -13.96
C GLN A 38 18.60 -8.94 -15.15
N ARG A 39 19.19 -9.04 -16.35
CA ARG A 39 18.70 -8.42 -17.59
C ARG A 39 17.92 -9.40 -18.48
N ASP A 40 17.36 -10.43 -17.87
CA ASP A 40 16.49 -11.39 -18.55
C ASP A 40 15.02 -11.13 -18.18
N GLU A 41 14.13 -11.93 -18.75
CA GLU A 41 12.68 -11.78 -18.65
C GLU A 41 12.21 -11.89 -17.19
N ILE A 42 12.86 -12.74 -16.39
CA ILE A 42 12.55 -12.86 -14.96
C ILE A 42 13.01 -11.62 -14.19
N GLY A 43 14.13 -11.03 -14.60
CA GLY A 43 14.58 -9.75 -14.08
C GLY A 43 13.65 -8.59 -14.44
N ASP A 44 13.17 -8.55 -15.68
CA ASP A 44 12.18 -7.56 -16.12
C ASP A 44 10.86 -7.71 -15.36
N LEU A 45 10.38 -8.94 -15.19
CA LEU A 45 9.20 -9.24 -14.39
C LEU A 45 9.36 -8.74 -12.95
N SER A 46 10.50 -9.02 -12.32
CA SER A 46 10.79 -8.56 -10.96
C SER A 46 10.75 -7.03 -10.83
N ARG A 47 11.29 -6.29 -11.81
CA ARG A 47 11.24 -4.83 -11.84
C ARG A 47 9.82 -4.31 -12.03
N SER A 48 9.07 -4.87 -12.97
CA SER A 48 7.67 -4.50 -13.21
C SER A 48 6.80 -4.74 -11.97
N PHE A 49 7.04 -5.85 -11.27
CA PHE A 49 6.31 -6.19 -10.07
C PHE A 49 6.61 -5.25 -8.89
N ALA A 50 7.87 -4.83 -8.75
CA ALA A 50 8.26 -3.80 -7.77
C ALA A 50 7.56 -2.46 -8.05
N ASP A 51 7.43 -2.05 -9.32
CA ASP A 51 6.72 -0.82 -9.70
C ASP A 51 5.23 -0.88 -9.34
N VAL A 52 4.57 -2.02 -9.62
CA VAL A 52 3.15 -2.21 -9.27
C VAL A 52 2.93 -2.13 -7.77
N LEU A 53 3.77 -2.80 -6.97
CA LEU A 53 3.66 -2.76 -5.51
C LEU A 53 3.90 -1.34 -4.96
N SER A 54 4.86 -0.60 -5.50
CA SER A 54 5.08 0.80 -5.14
C SER A 54 3.84 1.67 -5.40
N ARG A 55 3.20 1.49 -6.56
CA ARG A 55 1.97 2.24 -6.90
C ARG A 55 0.80 1.88 -5.98
N LEU A 56 0.64 0.60 -5.63
CA LEU A 56 -0.39 0.17 -4.68
C LEU A 56 -0.18 0.76 -3.29
N GLN A 57 1.07 0.80 -2.82
CA GLN A 57 1.42 1.42 -1.54
C GLN A 57 1.10 2.92 -1.54
N GLN A 58 1.45 3.63 -2.61
CA GLN A 58 1.12 5.05 -2.77
C GLN A 58 -0.38 5.29 -2.80
N TYR A 59 -1.14 4.45 -3.51
CA TYR A 59 -2.59 4.55 -3.58
C TYR A 59 -3.26 4.32 -2.21
N ASN A 60 -2.84 3.29 -1.47
CA ASN A 60 -3.35 3.04 -0.13
C ASN A 60 -3.02 4.20 0.83
N SER A 61 -1.79 4.72 0.78
CA SER A 61 -1.41 5.90 1.56
C SER A 61 -2.25 7.13 1.20
N TYR A 62 -2.55 7.32 -0.09
CA TYR A 62 -3.45 8.39 -0.53
C TYR A 62 -4.86 8.23 0.05
N LEU A 63 -5.44 7.03 0.01
CA LEU A 63 -6.75 6.76 0.61
C LEU A 63 -6.78 6.98 2.13
N GLU A 64 -5.77 6.50 2.84
CA GLU A 64 -5.61 6.74 4.30
C GLU A 64 -5.55 8.25 4.60
N ASN A 65 -4.77 9.00 3.82
CA ASN A 65 -4.64 10.44 3.99
C ASN A 65 -5.92 11.20 3.63
N MET A 66 -6.66 10.79 2.60
CA MET A 66 -7.96 11.37 2.28
C MET A 66 -8.98 11.12 3.38
N ALA A 67 -9.08 9.88 3.86
CA ALA A 67 -9.99 9.53 4.94
C ALA A 67 -9.68 10.32 6.23
N SER A 68 -8.39 10.48 6.55
CA SER A 68 -7.93 11.31 7.66
C SER A 68 -8.33 12.78 7.49
N ARG A 69 -8.03 13.38 6.32
CA ARG A 69 -8.41 14.77 6.01
C ARG A 69 -9.92 14.97 6.06
N LEU A 70 -10.71 14.07 5.49
CA LEU A 70 -12.17 14.12 5.53
C LEU A 70 -12.70 14.04 6.97
N SER A 71 -12.17 13.14 7.80
CA SER A 71 -12.54 13.06 9.22
C SER A 71 -12.23 14.36 9.97
N HIS A 72 -11.08 14.97 9.66
CA HIS A 72 -10.68 16.25 10.25
C HIS A 72 -11.55 17.42 9.78
N GLU A 73 -11.92 17.45 8.50
CA GLU A 73 -12.78 18.48 7.93
C GLU A 73 -14.25 18.34 8.34
N LEU A 74 -14.73 17.15 8.70
CA LEU A 74 -16.09 16.95 9.21
C LEU A 74 -16.22 17.25 10.71
N ARG A 75 -15.16 17.04 11.50
CA ARG A 75 -15.19 17.25 12.96
C ARG A 75 -15.40 18.74 13.33
N THR A 76 -14.80 19.65 12.59
CA THR A 76 -14.86 21.10 12.85
C THR A 76 -16.24 21.72 12.59
N PRO A 77 -16.89 21.52 11.43
CA PRO A 77 -18.23 22.05 11.19
C PRO A 77 -19.28 21.39 12.08
N ILE A 78 -19.18 20.09 12.39
CA ILE A 78 -20.11 19.44 13.33
C ILE A 78 -19.95 20.02 14.74
N ALA A 79 -18.73 20.32 15.18
CA ALA A 79 -18.51 20.99 16.46
C ALA A 79 -19.13 22.40 16.47
N VAL A 80 -18.98 23.17 15.39
CA VAL A 80 -19.59 24.50 15.24
C VAL A 80 -21.12 24.39 15.24
N VAL A 81 -21.71 23.44 14.53
CA VAL A 81 -23.18 23.23 14.50
C VAL A 81 -23.71 22.85 15.89
N LYS A 82 -23.02 21.99 16.64
CA LYS A 82 -23.42 21.68 18.03
C LYS A 82 -23.29 22.86 18.97
N ILE A 83 -22.25 23.69 18.82
CA ILE A 83 -22.08 24.91 19.60
C ILE A 83 -23.25 25.86 19.31
N VAL A 84 -23.55 26.13 18.04
CA VAL A 84 -24.66 27.02 17.64
C VAL A 84 -26.01 26.47 18.10
N ALA A 85 -26.26 25.16 17.96
CA ALA A 85 -27.49 24.53 18.44
C ALA A 85 -27.61 24.57 19.97
N GLY A 86 -26.51 24.40 20.71
CA GLY A 86 -26.50 24.53 22.17
C GLY A 86 -26.70 25.97 22.66
N TYR A 87 -26.25 26.98 21.91
CA TYR A 87 -26.53 28.39 22.19
C TYR A 87 -27.98 28.79 21.91
N ALA A 88 -28.68 28.11 21.01
CA ALA A 88 -30.09 28.34 20.73
C ALA A 88 -31.02 27.75 21.81
N ASP A 89 -30.55 26.76 22.57
CA ASP A 89 -31.31 26.07 23.63
C ASP A 89 -31.10 26.68 25.03
N SER A 90 -30.09 27.56 25.20
CA SER A 90 -29.76 28.23 26.47
C SER A 90 -30.30 29.67 26.58
N GLY A 91 -31.24 30.04 25.71
CA GLY A 91 -31.78 31.39 25.55
C GLY A 91 -33.18 31.63 26.12
N GLU A 92 -33.73 30.69 26.91
CA GLU A 92 -34.90 30.92 27.78
C GLU A 92 -34.47 31.13 29.24
#